data_AF-A0A6G5AAM3-F1
#
_entry.id   AF-A0A6G5AAM3-F1
#
_cell.length_a   1.000
_cell.length_b   1.000
_cell.length_c   1.000
_cell.angle_alpha   90.00
_cell.angle_beta   90.00
_cell.angle_gamma   90.00
#
_symmetry.space_group_name_H-M   'P 1'
#
loop_
_entity.id
_entity.type
_entity.pdbx_description
1 polymer ?
#
loop_
_entity_poly.entity_id
_entity_poly.type
_entity_poly.pdbx_seq_one_letter_code
_entity_poly.pdbx_strand_id
1 'polypeptide(L)'
;MIHIDSQPVPREERTGPSCLVLAPTRELAQQIEREARKYNYRGIRCVCIYGGGSRREQIQTVNLGVEIVIATPGRLNDLVMNNVIDLKYVTFLILDEADRMLDMGFEPQIKKVLLDIRPDRQTVMTSATWPEGVRRLAQQYMNKPFQVFVGSLDLAAVHTVTQTVVICDENEKFQELLAFLESMQPDDKVIVLQTRRSWWITCRVSLLCLGSTVNLFMETGTSAIVSKHLKILGLGQCEF
;
A
#
# COMPACT_ATOMS: atom_id res chain seq x y z
N MET A 1 -2.02 20.47 -19.77
CA MET A 1 -1.45 19.60 -20.81
C MET A 1 -1.16 18.25 -20.14
N ILE A 2 -1.92 17.19 -20.47
CA ILE A 2 -1.78 15.88 -19.80
C ILE A 2 -0.56 15.16 -20.40
N HIS A 3 0.36 14.69 -19.54
CA HIS A 3 1.61 14.01 -19.95
C HIS A 3 1.40 12.96 -21.04
N ILE A 4 0.35 12.13 -20.91
CA ILE A 4 0.02 11.04 -21.86
C ILE A 4 -0.27 11.56 -23.27
N ASP A 5 -1.01 12.66 -23.41
CA ASP A 5 -1.37 13.25 -24.71
C ASP A 5 -0.20 14.01 -25.35
N SER A 6 0.81 14.37 -24.55
CA SER A 6 1.90 15.25 -24.97
C SER A 6 3.16 14.48 -25.35
N GLN A 7 3.07 13.14 -25.43
CA GLN A 7 4.19 12.32 -25.85
C GLN A 7 4.38 12.42 -27.38
N PRO A 8 5.63 12.34 -27.86
CA PRO A 8 5.93 12.47 -29.29
C PRO A 8 5.23 11.43 -30.19
N VAL A 9 5.07 10.20 -29.69
CA VAL A 9 4.37 9.12 -30.40
C VAL A 9 2.89 9.20 -30.04
N PRO A 10 1.94 9.30 -30.99
CA PRO A 10 0.50 9.31 -30.71
C PRO A 10 0.02 8.06 -29.97
N ARG A 11 -1.11 8.13 -29.25
CA ARG A 11 -1.60 7.01 -28.43
C ARG A 11 -1.91 5.77 -29.27
N GLU A 12 -2.43 6.00 -30.48
CA GLU A 12 -2.88 4.98 -31.44
C GLU A 12 -1.72 4.15 -32.00
N GLU A 13 -0.49 4.69 -31.96
CA GLU A 13 0.72 4.03 -32.46
C GLU A 13 1.51 3.32 -31.35
N ARG A 14 1.08 3.45 -30.09
CA ARG A 14 1.75 2.83 -28.93
C ARG A 14 1.25 1.39 -28.75
N THR A 15 2.19 0.46 -28.62
CA THR A 15 1.93 -0.96 -28.34
C THR A 15 1.92 -1.28 -26.83
N GLY A 16 1.95 -0.26 -25.97
CA GLY A 16 2.08 -0.41 -24.53
C GLY A 16 1.74 0.86 -23.76
N PRO A 17 1.72 0.80 -22.42
CA PRO A 17 1.29 1.90 -21.57
C PRO A 17 2.28 3.07 -21.61
N SER A 18 1.74 4.26 -21.31
CA SER A 18 2.54 5.49 -21.13
C SER A 18 2.88 5.75 -19.67
N CYS A 19 2.02 5.26 -18.76
CA CYS A 19 2.16 5.38 -17.32
C CYS A 19 2.20 4.00 -16.68
N LEU A 20 3.19 3.79 -15.80
CA LEU A 20 3.30 2.58 -14.99
C LEU A 20 3.31 2.96 -13.50
N VAL A 21 2.47 2.33 -12.71
CA VAL A 21 2.47 2.39 -11.25
C VAL A 21 2.84 1.03 -10.69
N LEU A 22 3.91 0.95 -9.90
CA LEU A 22 4.26 -0.23 -9.12
C LEU A 22 3.80 -0.05 -7.68
N ALA A 23 3.09 -1.06 -7.16
CA ALA A 23 2.63 -1.13 -5.77
C ALA A 23 3.02 -2.48 -5.15
N PRO A 24 3.35 -2.55 -3.84
CA PRO A 24 3.79 -3.77 -3.17
C PRO A 24 2.70 -4.84 -3.09
N THR A 25 1.45 -4.46 -2.88
CA THR A 25 0.36 -5.39 -2.59
C THR A 25 -0.77 -5.28 -3.61
N ARG A 26 -1.56 -6.36 -3.70
CA ARG A 26 -2.77 -6.39 -4.54
C ARG A 26 -3.77 -5.34 -4.06
N GLU A 27 -3.94 -5.22 -2.76
CA GLU A 27 -4.94 -4.37 -2.11
C GLU A 27 -4.64 -2.90 -2.42
N LEU A 28 -3.36 -2.49 -2.32
CA LEU A 28 -2.95 -1.13 -2.68
C LEU A 28 -3.11 -0.88 -4.19
N ALA A 29 -2.70 -1.83 -5.03
CA ALA A 29 -2.87 -1.71 -6.48
C ALA A 29 -4.35 -1.53 -6.89
N GLN A 30 -5.27 -2.26 -6.24
CA GLN A 30 -6.71 -2.12 -6.45
C GLN A 30 -7.28 -0.81 -5.90
N GLN A 31 -6.73 -0.27 -4.79
CA GLN A 31 -7.10 1.06 -4.30
C GLN A 31 -6.70 2.15 -5.30
N ILE A 32 -5.46 2.11 -5.81
CA ILE A 32 -4.97 3.03 -6.84
C ILE A 32 -5.83 2.95 -8.10
N GLU A 33 -6.19 1.74 -8.56
CA GLU A 33 -7.05 1.57 -9.73
C GLU A 33 -8.44 2.19 -9.51
N ARG A 34 -9.07 1.95 -8.36
CA ARG A 34 -10.36 2.54 -8.03
C ARG A 34 -10.30 4.06 -8.02
N GLU A 35 -9.21 4.63 -7.53
CA GLU A 35 -9.01 6.08 -7.55
C GLU A 35 -8.78 6.61 -8.96
N ALA A 36 -7.89 5.96 -9.74
CA ALA A 36 -7.60 6.32 -11.11
C ALA A 36 -8.85 6.30 -12.00
N ARG A 37 -9.74 5.31 -11.83
CA ARG A 37 -11.00 5.17 -12.58
C ARG A 37 -12.00 6.30 -12.33
N LYS A 38 -11.90 7.07 -11.24
CA LYS A 38 -12.76 8.23 -11.01
C LYS A 38 -12.49 9.35 -12.02
N TYR A 39 -11.28 9.36 -12.59
CA TYR A 39 -10.87 10.35 -13.57
C TYR A 39 -11.14 9.79 -14.98
N ASN A 40 -12.13 10.36 -15.67
CA ASN A 40 -12.35 10.07 -17.08
C ASN A 40 -11.86 11.24 -17.93
N TYR A 41 -10.85 11.00 -18.75
CA TYR A 41 -10.32 12.00 -19.67
C TYR A 41 -9.95 11.34 -21.00
N ARG A 42 -10.59 11.80 -22.09
CA ARG A 42 -10.29 11.40 -23.48
C ARG A 42 -10.12 9.88 -23.69
N GLY A 43 -10.92 9.07 -22.99
CA GLY A 43 -10.87 7.62 -23.10
C GLY A 43 -9.53 6.99 -22.69
N ILE A 44 -8.78 7.61 -21.79
CA ILE A 44 -7.62 6.98 -21.14
C ILE A 44 -8.10 5.79 -20.32
N ARG A 45 -7.50 4.63 -20.57
CA ARG A 45 -7.84 3.37 -19.91
C ARG A 45 -6.74 2.96 -18.95
N CYS A 46 -7.14 2.44 -17.79
CA CYS A 46 -6.25 1.85 -16.82
C CYS A 46 -6.58 0.37 -16.58
N VAL A 47 -5.57 -0.42 -16.26
CA VAL A 47 -5.72 -1.81 -15.83
C VAL A 47 -4.87 -2.08 -14.59
N CYS A 48 -5.42 -2.86 -13.66
CA CYS A 48 -4.71 -3.34 -12.48
C CYS A 48 -4.26 -4.81 -12.65
N ILE A 49 -2.97 -5.06 -12.45
CA ILE A 49 -2.29 -6.33 -12.75
C ILE A 49 -1.58 -6.86 -11.51
N TYR A 50 -2.07 -7.94 -10.93
CA TYR A 50 -1.53 -8.53 -9.71
C TYR A 50 -1.73 -10.05 -9.64
N GLY A 51 -1.00 -10.70 -8.73
CA GLY A 51 -1.09 -12.13 -8.45
C GLY A 51 -2.40 -12.54 -7.74
N GLY A 52 -2.85 -13.79 -7.94
CA GLY A 52 -4.06 -14.31 -7.30
C GLY A 52 -5.39 -13.92 -7.96
N GLY A 53 -5.35 -13.14 -9.05
CA GLY A 53 -6.50 -12.89 -9.93
C GLY A 53 -6.39 -13.63 -11.28
N SER A 54 -7.49 -13.60 -12.06
CA SER A 54 -7.59 -14.19 -13.40
C SER A 54 -6.54 -13.59 -14.36
N ARG A 55 -5.51 -14.37 -14.68
CA ARG A 55 -4.46 -13.96 -15.63
C ARG A 55 -5.04 -13.71 -17.02
N ARG A 56 -6.02 -14.51 -17.44
CA ARG A 56 -6.66 -14.41 -18.75
C ARG A 56 -7.41 -13.08 -18.92
N GLU A 57 -8.17 -12.65 -17.94
CA GLU A 57 -8.89 -11.36 -17.99
C GLU A 57 -7.94 -10.16 -18.02
N GLN A 58 -6.85 -10.21 -17.23
CA GLN A 58 -5.81 -9.18 -17.26
C GLN A 58 -5.18 -9.07 -18.66
N ILE A 59 -4.82 -10.22 -19.28
CA ILE A 59 -4.28 -10.26 -20.66
C ILE A 59 -5.29 -9.70 -21.66
N GLN A 60 -6.56 -10.10 -21.58
CA GLN A 60 -7.60 -9.61 -22.48
C GLN A 60 -7.74 -8.08 -22.39
N THR A 61 -7.72 -7.52 -21.18
CA THR A 61 -7.83 -6.08 -20.96
C THR A 61 -6.63 -5.34 -21.53
N VAL A 62 -5.41 -5.86 -21.31
CA VAL A 62 -4.17 -5.31 -21.88
C VAL A 62 -4.23 -5.30 -23.41
N ASN A 63 -4.69 -6.40 -24.03
CA ASN A 63 -4.77 -6.53 -25.48
C ASN A 63 -5.76 -5.57 -26.14
N LEU A 64 -6.74 -5.04 -25.38
CA LEU A 64 -7.61 -3.98 -25.87
C LEU A 64 -6.88 -2.63 -26.00
N GLY A 65 -5.66 -2.52 -25.47
CA GLY A 65 -4.87 -1.30 -25.34
C GLY A 65 -5.14 -0.61 -24.00
N VAL A 66 -4.09 -0.13 -23.34
CA VAL A 66 -4.18 0.59 -22.06
C VAL A 66 -3.08 1.63 -21.97
N GLU A 67 -3.39 2.82 -21.45
CA GLU A 67 -2.40 3.88 -21.27
C GLU A 67 -1.77 3.86 -19.88
N ILE A 68 -2.50 3.37 -18.88
CA ILE A 68 -2.07 3.29 -17.48
C ILE A 68 -2.08 1.83 -17.03
N VAL A 69 -0.93 1.33 -16.61
CA VAL A 69 -0.82 0.04 -15.93
C VAL A 69 -0.50 0.28 -14.46
N ILE A 70 -1.29 -0.33 -13.58
CA ILE A 70 -1.03 -0.39 -12.13
C ILE A 70 -0.73 -1.84 -11.81
N ALA A 71 0.41 -2.16 -11.21
CA ALA A 71 0.81 -3.54 -11.07
C ALA A 71 1.63 -3.86 -9.82
N THR A 72 1.58 -5.12 -9.40
CA THR A 72 2.58 -5.68 -8.48
C THR A 72 3.79 -6.19 -9.27
N PRO A 73 5.04 -6.00 -8.78
CA PRO A 73 6.26 -6.29 -9.56
C PRO A 73 6.34 -7.72 -10.11
N GLY A 74 5.89 -8.72 -9.32
CA GLY A 74 5.92 -10.12 -9.72
C GLY A 74 5.04 -10.42 -10.94
N ARG A 75 3.76 -9.99 -10.93
CA ARG A 75 2.85 -10.25 -12.05
C ARG A 75 3.22 -9.42 -13.28
N LEU A 76 3.70 -8.19 -13.10
CA LEU A 76 4.16 -7.38 -14.23
C LEU A 76 5.30 -8.08 -14.98
N ASN A 77 6.32 -8.55 -14.25
CA ASN A 77 7.44 -9.27 -14.86
C ASN A 77 6.99 -10.54 -15.60
N ASP A 78 6.03 -11.30 -15.08
CA ASP A 78 5.45 -12.43 -15.82
C ASP A 78 4.89 -11.98 -17.18
N LEU A 79 4.07 -10.92 -17.21
CA LEU A 79 3.47 -10.45 -18.45
C LEU A 79 4.49 -9.86 -19.43
N VAL A 80 5.51 -9.16 -18.94
CA VAL A 80 6.61 -8.63 -19.78
C VAL A 80 7.44 -9.78 -20.37
N MET A 81 7.84 -10.76 -19.55
CA MET A 81 8.63 -11.92 -20.00
C MET A 81 7.90 -12.79 -21.03
N ASN A 82 6.56 -12.83 -20.98
CA ASN A 82 5.74 -13.54 -21.95
C ASN A 82 5.33 -12.65 -23.14
N ASN A 83 5.94 -11.47 -23.31
CA ASN A 83 5.66 -10.51 -24.39
C ASN A 83 4.17 -10.10 -24.48
N VAL A 84 3.46 -10.09 -23.35
CA VAL A 84 2.07 -9.63 -23.27
C VAL A 84 2.00 -8.10 -23.17
N ILE A 85 2.94 -7.50 -22.44
CA ILE A 85 3.03 -6.05 -22.25
C ILE A 85 4.41 -5.58 -22.67
N ASP A 86 4.43 -4.53 -23.49
CA ASP A 86 5.65 -3.83 -23.89
C ASP A 86 5.79 -2.52 -23.09
N LEU A 87 6.88 -2.38 -22.34
CA LEU A 87 7.11 -1.21 -21.49
C LEU A 87 7.88 -0.08 -22.18
N LYS A 88 8.25 -0.23 -23.46
CA LYS A 88 9.08 0.77 -24.17
C LYS A 88 8.47 2.17 -24.24
N TYR A 89 7.14 2.28 -24.15
CA TYR A 89 6.42 3.55 -24.22
C TYR A 89 6.17 4.19 -22.85
N VAL A 90 6.58 3.55 -21.76
CA VAL A 90 6.44 4.10 -20.42
C VAL A 90 7.35 5.31 -20.26
N THR A 91 6.74 6.47 -20.07
CA THR A 91 7.43 7.77 -19.90
C THR A 91 7.14 8.40 -18.55
N PHE A 92 6.18 7.83 -17.81
CA PHE A 92 5.84 8.19 -16.44
C PHE A 92 5.83 6.93 -15.58
N LEU A 93 6.72 6.87 -14.59
CA LEU A 93 6.85 5.75 -13.67
C LEU A 93 6.58 6.21 -12.24
N ILE A 94 5.75 5.47 -11.51
CA ILE A 94 5.52 5.66 -10.08
C ILE A 94 5.90 4.38 -9.34
N LEU A 95 6.75 4.53 -8.31
CA LEU A 95 7.05 3.50 -7.33
C LEU A 95 6.35 3.88 -6.02
N ASP A 96 5.25 3.21 -5.69
CA ASP A 96 4.46 3.50 -4.50
C ASP A 96 4.85 2.57 -3.33
N GLU A 97 5.02 3.11 -2.12
CA GLU A 97 5.52 2.37 -0.94
C GLU A 97 6.82 1.60 -1.24
N ALA A 98 7.85 2.31 -1.72
CA ALA A 98 9.09 1.71 -2.20
C ALA A 98 9.86 0.93 -1.11
N ASP A 99 9.89 1.44 0.12
CA ASP A 99 10.42 0.71 1.29
C ASP A 99 9.74 -0.64 1.48
N ARG A 100 8.42 -0.68 1.48
CA ARG A 100 7.65 -1.92 1.63
C ARG A 100 7.92 -2.90 0.50
N MET A 101 8.07 -2.41 -0.74
CA MET A 101 8.46 -3.29 -1.86
C MET A 101 9.83 -3.94 -1.63
N LEU A 102 10.79 -3.21 -1.06
CA LEU A 102 12.11 -3.77 -0.74
C LEU A 102 12.02 -4.76 0.42
N ASP A 103 11.23 -4.47 1.46
CA ASP A 103 11.00 -5.38 2.60
C ASP A 103 10.38 -6.71 2.16
N MET A 104 9.52 -6.67 1.14
CA MET A 104 8.93 -7.86 0.52
C MET A 104 9.89 -8.60 -0.45
N GLY A 105 11.11 -8.10 -0.63
CA GLY A 105 12.12 -8.69 -1.50
C GLY A 105 11.88 -8.47 -2.99
N PHE A 106 11.10 -7.45 -3.38
CA PHE A 106 10.83 -7.15 -4.79
C PHE A 106 11.95 -6.37 -5.51
N GLU A 107 13.08 -6.10 -4.84
CA GLU A 107 14.19 -5.35 -5.45
C GLU A 107 14.64 -5.91 -6.80
N PRO A 108 14.88 -7.23 -6.97
CA PRO A 108 15.30 -7.78 -8.27
C PRO A 108 14.24 -7.58 -9.36
N GLN A 109 12.96 -7.73 -9.02
CA GLN A 109 11.83 -7.57 -9.93
C GLN A 109 11.68 -6.12 -10.38
N ILE A 110 11.85 -5.16 -9.47
CA ILE A 110 11.83 -3.73 -9.77
C ILE A 110 12.98 -3.39 -10.72
N LYS A 111 14.21 -3.83 -10.40
CA LYS A 111 15.39 -3.57 -11.24
C LYS A 111 15.19 -4.08 -12.67
N LYS A 112 14.60 -5.26 -12.83
CA LYS A 112 14.27 -5.82 -14.16
C LYS A 112 13.31 -4.93 -14.94
N VAL A 113 12.19 -4.53 -14.32
CA VAL A 113 11.21 -3.62 -14.94
C VAL A 113 11.86 -2.30 -15.34
N LEU A 114 12.75 -1.75 -14.52
CA LEU A 114 13.44 -0.48 -14.80
C LEU A 114 14.41 -0.55 -15.98
N LEU A 115 14.93 -1.73 -16.31
CA LEU A 115 15.77 -1.97 -17.49
C LEU A 115 14.94 -2.08 -18.77
N ASP A 116 13.70 -2.57 -18.69
CA ASP A 116 12.78 -2.69 -19.83
C ASP A 116 12.09 -1.36 -20.18
N ILE A 117 12.22 -0.35 -19.31
CA ILE A 117 11.68 1.00 -19.53
C ILE A 117 12.79 1.93 -20.03
N ARG A 118 12.44 2.78 -21.01
CA ARG A 118 13.32 3.84 -21.52
C ARG A 118 13.89 4.75 -20.41
N PRO A 119 15.14 5.22 -20.52
CA PRO A 119 15.78 6.04 -19.49
C PRO A 119 15.23 7.47 -19.41
N ASP A 120 14.70 8.00 -20.52
CA ASP A 120 14.07 9.32 -20.60
C ASP A 120 12.60 9.25 -20.19
N ARG A 121 12.43 9.15 -18.88
CA ARG A 121 11.13 9.11 -18.21
C ARG A 121 11.14 10.02 -16.99
N GLN A 122 9.96 10.49 -16.60
CA GLN A 122 9.77 11.07 -15.28
C GLN A 122 9.43 9.97 -14.29
N THR A 123 10.12 9.94 -13.15
CA THR A 123 9.92 8.95 -12.10
C THR A 123 9.50 9.64 -10.81
N VAL A 124 8.44 9.13 -10.18
CA VAL A 124 8.00 9.50 -8.83
C VAL A 124 8.20 8.29 -7.93
N MET A 125 8.74 8.50 -6.74
CA MET A 125 8.88 7.46 -5.73
C MET A 125 8.32 7.97 -4.41
N THR A 126 7.45 7.19 -3.80
CA THR A 126 6.91 7.44 -2.46
C THR A 126 7.46 6.38 -1.51
N SER A 127 7.73 6.77 -0.27
CA SER A 127 8.27 5.88 0.76
C SER A 127 7.99 6.51 2.13
N ALA A 128 7.57 5.71 3.11
CA ALA A 128 7.35 6.21 4.47
C ALA A 128 8.68 6.32 5.25
N THR A 129 9.63 5.45 4.91
CA THR A 129 10.96 5.38 5.51
C THR A 129 12.04 5.66 4.46
N TRP A 130 13.27 5.92 4.92
CA TRP A 130 14.41 6.23 4.04
C TRP A 130 15.67 5.40 4.33
N PRO A 131 15.58 4.06 4.33
CA PRO A 131 16.72 3.17 4.55
C PRO A 131 17.68 3.18 3.35
N GLU A 132 18.86 2.58 3.52
CA GLU A 132 19.90 2.56 2.47
C GLU A 132 19.41 1.95 1.15
N GLY A 133 18.58 0.90 1.20
CA GLY A 133 18.00 0.30 0.00
C GLY A 133 17.19 1.27 -0.85
N VAL A 134 16.30 2.04 -0.22
CA VAL A 134 15.49 3.07 -0.91
C VAL A 134 16.38 4.18 -1.46
N ARG A 135 17.40 4.61 -0.70
CA ARG A 135 18.38 5.62 -1.16
C ARG A 135 19.11 5.16 -2.42
N ARG A 136 19.60 3.91 -2.43
CA ARG A 136 20.27 3.33 -3.60
C ARG A 136 19.35 3.25 -4.81
N LEU A 137 18.09 2.82 -4.61
CA LEU A 137 17.10 2.75 -5.67
C LEU A 137 16.86 4.14 -6.29
N ALA A 138 16.69 5.18 -5.46
CA ALA A 138 16.52 6.56 -5.91
C ALA A 138 17.73 7.05 -6.72
N GLN A 139 18.94 6.89 -6.17
CA GLN A 139 20.18 7.37 -6.79
C GLN A 139 20.47 6.69 -8.12
N GLN A 140 20.16 5.39 -8.23
CA GLN A 140 20.48 4.61 -9.42
C GLN A 140 19.46 4.80 -10.55
N TYR A 141 18.17 4.99 -10.22
CA TYR A 141 17.10 4.91 -11.21
C TYR A 141 16.26 6.17 -11.39
N MET A 142 16.52 7.22 -10.61
CA MET A 142 15.92 8.54 -10.78
C MET A 142 16.97 9.55 -11.27
N ASN A 143 16.56 10.43 -12.19
CA ASN A 143 17.44 11.49 -12.69
C ASN A 143 17.25 12.77 -11.86
N LYS A 144 18.28 13.17 -11.10
CA LYS A 144 18.31 14.39 -10.27
C LYS A 144 16.99 14.64 -9.51
N PRO A 145 16.54 13.70 -8.66
CA PRO A 145 15.26 13.81 -7.98
C PRO A 145 15.27 14.99 -6.99
N PHE A 146 14.16 15.72 -6.91
CA PHE A 146 13.88 16.62 -5.80
C PHE A 146 13.14 15.86 -4.71
N GLN A 147 13.63 15.93 -3.47
CA GLN A 147 13.03 15.22 -2.35
C GLN A 147 12.08 16.14 -1.59
N VAL A 148 10.83 15.70 -1.44
CA VAL A 148 9.81 16.38 -0.65
C VAL A 148 9.55 15.56 0.61
N PHE A 149 9.69 16.19 1.77
CA PHE A 149 9.32 15.60 3.05
C PHE A 149 8.06 16.27 3.57
N VAL A 150 7.09 15.46 4.00
CA VAL A 150 5.88 15.93 4.67
C VAL A 150 5.99 15.54 6.13
N GLY A 151 6.28 16.50 7.00
CA GLY A 151 6.51 16.29 8.42
C GLY A 151 7.96 16.57 8.85
N SER A 152 8.29 16.13 10.07
CA SER A 152 9.64 16.24 10.66
C SER A 152 10.44 14.97 10.34
N LEU A 153 11.72 15.13 9.98
CA LEU A 153 12.68 14.03 9.81
C LEU A 153 13.10 13.39 11.15
N ASP A 154 12.81 14.05 12.26
CA ASP A 154 13.00 13.47 13.58
C ASP A 154 11.93 12.40 13.81
N LEU A 155 12.36 11.14 13.78
CA LEU A 155 11.63 9.95 14.26
C LEU A 155 11.36 10.01 15.78
N ALA A 156 11.09 11.19 16.33
CA ALA A 156 10.55 11.30 17.67
C ALA A 156 9.13 10.75 17.61
N ALA A 157 8.84 9.71 18.38
CA ALA A 157 7.47 9.31 18.67
C ALA A 157 6.68 10.58 18.96
N VAL A 158 5.62 10.81 18.18
CA VAL A 158 4.79 12.01 18.26
C VAL A 158 4.53 12.32 19.73
N HIS A 159 5.11 13.39 20.28
CA HIS A 159 5.01 13.68 21.73
C HIS A 159 3.57 13.93 22.19
N THR A 160 2.64 14.12 21.24
CA THR A 160 1.21 14.28 21.51
C THR A 160 0.46 12.96 21.68
N VAL A 161 1.15 11.82 21.52
CA VAL A 161 0.60 10.46 21.62
C VAL A 161 0.98 9.84 22.96
N THR A 162 0.00 9.60 23.83
CA THR A 162 0.19 8.92 25.12
C THR A 162 0.16 7.41 24.95
N GLN A 163 1.32 6.76 25.01
CA GLN A 163 1.41 5.30 24.98
C GLN A 163 1.25 4.72 26.40
N THR A 164 0.46 3.67 26.56
CA THR A 164 0.25 3.00 27.85
C THR A 164 0.39 1.50 27.65
N VAL A 165 1.34 0.90 28.37
CA VAL A 165 1.57 -0.54 28.37
C VAL A 165 1.01 -1.12 29.67
N VAL A 166 0.13 -2.11 29.55
CA VAL A 166 -0.42 -2.85 30.69
C VAL A 166 0.16 -4.25 30.67
N ILE A 167 0.89 -4.60 31.74
CA ILE A 167 1.43 -5.95 31.95
C ILE A 167 0.37 -6.73 32.73
N CYS A 168 -0.15 -7.78 32.13
CA CYS A 168 -1.17 -8.64 32.70
C CYS A 168 -1.02 -10.07 32.17
N ASP A 169 -1.57 -11.04 32.90
CA ASP A 169 -1.55 -12.43 32.48
C ASP A 169 -2.53 -12.67 31.31
N GLU A 170 -2.33 -13.75 30.55
CA GLU A 170 -3.14 -14.02 29.34
C GLU A 170 -4.65 -14.08 29.65
N ASN A 171 -5.01 -14.57 30.83
CA ASN A 171 -6.40 -14.69 31.28
C ASN A 171 -7.02 -13.33 31.68
N GLU A 172 -6.20 -12.34 32.01
CA GLU A 172 -6.63 -11.01 32.47
C GLU A 172 -6.81 -10.01 31.32
N LYS A 173 -6.14 -10.25 30.18
CA LYS A 173 -6.18 -9.38 28.99
C LYS A 173 -7.57 -8.96 28.56
N PHE A 174 -8.56 -9.86 28.68
CA PHE A 174 -9.92 -9.54 28.30
C PHE A 174 -10.61 -8.62 29.30
N GLN A 175 -10.37 -8.82 30.61
CA GLN A 175 -10.92 -7.93 31.63
C GLN A 175 -10.32 -6.54 31.49
N GLU A 176 -9.02 -6.44 31.23
CA GLU A 176 -8.35 -5.16 30.94
C GLU A 176 -8.88 -4.50 29.67
N LEU A 177 -9.12 -5.26 28.61
CA LEU A 177 -9.74 -4.73 27.39
C LEU A 177 -11.16 -4.21 27.66
N LEU A 178 -11.99 -4.94 28.41
CA LEU A 178 -13.34 -4.50 28.76
C LEU A 178 -13.30 -3.22 29.59
N ALA A 179 -12.47 -3.17 30.63
CA ALA A 179 -12.30 -1.97 31.44
C ALA A 179 -11.83 -0.77 30.59
N PHE A 180 -10.94 -1.01 29.62
CA PHE A 180 -10.55 0.02 28.66
C PHE A 180 -11.72 0.50 27.79
N LEU A 181 -12.50 -0.42 27.22
CA LEU A 181 -13.66 -0.09 26.39
C LEU A 181 -14.75 0.65 27.19
N GLU A 182 -14.97 0.28 28.46
CA GLU A 182 -15.91 0.96 29.36
C GLU A 182 -15.47 2.38 29.71
N SER A 183 -14.16 2.66 29.70
CA SER A 183 -13.61 4.00 29.93
C SER A 183 -13.74 4.96 28.74
N MET A 184 -14.14 4.44 27.57
CA MET A 184 -14.24 5.24 26.33
C MET A 184 -15.50 6.11 26.30
N GLN A 185 -15.36 7.29 25.71
CA GLN A 185 -16.49 8.18 25.44
C GLN A 185 -17.23 7.76 24.15
N PRO A 186 -18.51 8.15 23.95
CA PRO A 186 -19.30 7.73 22.79
C PRO A 186 -18.69 8.06 21.41
N ASP A 187 -17.92 9.14 21.31
CA ASP A 187 -17.27 9.57 20.07
C ASP A 187 -15.87 8.98 19.87
N ASP A 188 -15.35 8.26 20.87
CA ASP A 188 -14.03 7.65 20.79
C ASP A 188 -14.06 6.46 19.81
N LYS A 189 -12.95 6.29 19.10
CA LYS A 189 -12.75 5.19 18.16
C LYS A 189 -11.64 4.29 18.66
N VAL A 190 -11.88 2.98 18.58
CA VAL A 190 -10.93 1.95 18.98
C VAL A 190 -10.73 0.95 17.85
N ILE A 191 -9.48 0.59 17.63
CA ILE A 191 -9.10 -0.55 16.80
C ILE A 191 -8.49 -1.58 17.75
N VAL A 192 -9.08 -2.77 17.78
CA VAL A 192 -8.56 -3.91 18.55
C VAL A 192 -8.01 -4.92 17.56
N LEU A 193 -6.74 -5.31 17.74
CA LEU A 193 -6.06 -6.26 16.88
C LEU A 193 -5.75 -7.52 17.65
N GLN A 194 -6.03 -8.67 17.04
CA GLN A 194 -5.79 -9.96 17.67
C GLN A 194 -5.33 -10.99 16.64
N THR A 195 -4.32 -11.78 17.01
CA THR A 195 -3.67 -12.77 16.14
C THR A 195 -4.26 -14.19 16.22
N ARG A 196 -5.16 -14.49 17.17
CA ARG A 196 -5.77 -15.83 17.37
C ARG A 196 -7.30 -15.85 17.36
N ARG A 197 -7.88 -16.83 16.67
CA ARG A 197 -9.33 -17.01 16.38
C ARG A 197 -10.22 -17.46 17.56
N SER A 198 -9.74 -17.61 18.78
CA SER A 198 -10.54 -18.27 19.84
C SER A 198 -11.59 -17.38 20.52
N TRP A 199 -11.52 -16.06 20.37
CA TRP A 199 -12.25 -15.09 21.22
C TRP A 199 -13.55 -14.51 20.62
N TRP A 200 -13.86 -14.83 19.36
CA TRP A 200 -14.95 -14.16 18.60
C TRP A 200 -16.35 -14.32 19.20
N ILE A 201 -16.61 -15.42 19.92
CA ILE A 201 -17.94 -15.73 20.45
C ILE A 201 -18.22 -14.92 21.73
N THR A 202 -17.22 -14.75 22.60
CA THR A 202 -17.37 -14.04 23.88
C THR A 202 -17.47 -12.53 23.69
N CYS A 203 -16.67 -11.96 22.79
CA CYS A 203 -16.63 -10.51 22.59
C CYS A 203 -17.94 -9.95 21.98
N ARG A 204 -18.59 -10.70 21.08
CA ARG A 204 -19.84 -10.28 20.44
C ARG A 204 -21.03 -10.28 21.40
N VAL A 205 -21.05 -11.18 22.38
CA VAL A 205 -22.13 -11.29 23.37
C VAL A 205 -22.06 -10.14 24.38
N SER A 206 -20.87 -9.73 24.82
CA SER A 206 -20.71 -8.66 25.82
C SER A 206 -20.91 -7.25 25.24
N LEU A 207 -20.44 -6.98 24.02
CA LEU A 207 -20.61 -5.67 23.36
C LEU A 207 -22.08 -5.39 22.98
N LEU A 208 -22.89 -6.41 22.70
CA LEU A 208 -24.33 -6.27 22.48
C LEU A 208 -25.09 -5.85 23.77
N CYS A 209 -24.57 -6.22 24.94
CA CYS A 209 -25.21 -5.90 26.23
C CYS A 209 -24.93 -4.46 26.72
N LEU A 210 -23.89 -3.79 26.21
CA LEU A 210 -23.45 -2.47 26.70
C LEU A 210 -24.14 -1.27 26.03
N GLY A 211 -25.04 -1.47 25.05
CA GLY A 211 -25.88 -0.41 24.47
C GLY A 211 -25.14 0.71 23.71
N SER A 212 -23.81 0.78 23.81
CA SER A 212 -22.96 1.78 23.15
C SER A 212 -22.69 1.36 21.71
N THR A 213 -23.00 2.25 20.77
CA THR A 213 -22.79 2.04 19.33
C THR A 213 -21.30 2.21 18.98
N VAL A 214 -20.43 1.35 19.53
CA VAL A 214 -19.01 1.33 19.18
C VAL A 214 -18.87 0.62 17.84
N ASN A 215 -18.58 1.39 16.79
CA ASN A 215 -18.29 0.83 15.46
C ASN A 215 -16.93 0.13 15.49
N LEU A 216 -16.95 -1.16 15.83
CA LEU A 216 -15.76 -1.99 15.91
C LEU A 216 -15.38 -2.48 14.51
N PHE A 217 -14.28 -1.95 13.96
CA PHE A 217 -13.66 -2.50 12.76
C PHE A 217 -12.57 -3.49 13.18
N MET A 218 -12.78 -4.78 12.92
CA MET A 218 -11.81 -5.84 13.18
C MET A 218 -11.32 -6.43 11.86
N GLU A 219 -10.02 -6.31 11.59
CA GLU A 219 -9.38 -6.91 10.41
C GLU A 219 -8.33 -7.93 10.88
N THR A 220 -8.37 -9.14 10.32
CA THR A 220 -7.35 -10.17 10.58
C THR A 220 -6.10 -9.84 9.77
N GLY A 221 -5.18 -9.09 10.38
CA GLY A 221 -3.91 -8.74 9.78
C GLY A 221 -2.83 -8.63 10.84
N THR A 222 -1.66 -9.16 10.54
CA THR A 222 -0.46 -9.00 11.37
C THR A 222 -0.08 -7.51 11.39
N SER A 223 -0.05 -6.94 12.59
CA SER A 223 0.41 -5.58 12.93
C SER A 223 -0.49 -4.42 12.48
N ALA A 224 -0.99 -3.60 13.44
CA ALA A 224 -1.45 -2.24 13.19
C ALA A 224 -1.58 -1.38 14.47
N ILE A 225 -1.71 -0.08 14.23
CA ILE A 225 -1.73 1.08 15.14
C ILE A 225 -2.98 1.95 14.77
N VAL A 226 -3.30 2.95 15.62
CA VAL A 226 -4.02 4.26 15.41
C VAL A 226 -5.57 4.33 15.47
N SER A 227 -6.32 5.36 15.97
CA SER A 227 -6.22 6.77 16.49
C SER A 227 -7.56 7.11 17.22
N LYS A 228 -7.75 8.00 18.20
CA LYS A 228 -7.28 9.41 18.35
C LYS A 228 -7.26 9.88 19.82
N HIS A 229 -6.72 9.04 20.71
CA HIS A 229 -6.08 9.35 22.00
C HIS A 229 -5.19 8.13 22.27
N LEU A 230 -4.01 8.13 21.67
CA LEU A 230 -3.37 6.91 21.17
C LEU A 230 -2.66 6.08 22.26
N LYS A 231 -3.42 5.35 23.09
CA LYS A 231 -2.89 4.26 23.92
C LYS A 231 -2.53 3.08 23.01
N ILE A 232 -1.23 2.83 22.84
CA ILE A 232 -0.72 1.62 22.17
C ILE A 232 -0.54 0.53 23.24
N LEU A 233 -1.43 -0.46 23.27
CA LEU A 233 -1.23 -1.71 24.01
C LEU A 233 -0.36 -2.65 23.15
N GLY A 234 0.95 -2.55 23.30
CA GLY A 234 1.90 -3.52 22.75
C GLY A 234 2.05 -4.71 23.69
N LEU A 235 1.61 -5.91 23.26
CA LEU A 235 1.92 -7.16 23.95
C LEU A 235 3.24 -7.72 23.38
N GLY A 236 4.36 -7.22 23.89
CA GLY A 236 5.67 -7.82 23.68
C GLY A 236 5.99 -8.79 24.81
N GLN A 237 6.41 -10.01 24.49
CA GLN A 237 7.21 -10.80 25.43
C GLN A 237 8.56 -10.11 25.59
N CYS A 238 8.88 -9.64 26.80
CA CYS A 238 10.26 -9.36 27.18
C CYS A 238 10.93 -10.70 27.49
N GLU A 239 11.73 -11.22 26.57
CA GLU A 239 12.80 -12.16 26.92
C GLU A 239 14.02 -11.32 27.33
N PHE A 240 14.59 -11.65 28.50
CA PHE A 240 15.79 -11.03 29.06
C PHE A 240 17.05 -11.39 28.28
#